data_AF-A0A087VWG4-F1
#
_entry.id   AF-A0A087VWG4-F1
#
_cell.length_a   1.000
_cell.length_b   1.000
_cell.length_c   1.000
_cell.angle_alpha   90.00
_cell.angle_beta   90.00
_cell.angle_gamma   90.00
#
_symmetry.space_group_name_H-M   'P 1'
#
loop_
_entity.id
_entity.type
_entity.pdbx_description
1 polymer ?
#
loop_
_entity_poly.entity_id
_entity_poly.type
_entity_poly.pdbx_seq_one_letter_code
_entity_poly.pdbx_strand_id
1 'polypeptide(L)'
;MLSATGLAARAWFHGHLPRAEAESLLRSAPPGSFLVRTSETSKAAFSLSIRRDRDFLHMKISYDPKSEAFILGEYSQPYPTVPIMVHHYTRNLLPVRGTKPVLLRYPLCRAISPFALQTP
;
A
#
# COMPACT_ATOMS: atom_id res chain seq x y z
N MET A 1 -14.13 20.06 3.61
CA MET A 1 -13.37 19.51 2.48
C MET A 1 -12.20 18.70 3.02
N LEU A 2 -12.32 17.37 3.07
CA LEU A 2 -11.23 16.50 3.54
C LEU A 2 -10.15 16.45 2.47
N SER A 3 -9.04 17.11 2.75
CA SER A 3 -7.87 17.25 1.89
C SER A 3 -7.44 15.95 1.23
N ALA A 4 -7.56 15.89 -0.10
CA ALA A 4 -6.93 14.90 -0.98
C ALA A 4 -5.37 14.94 -0.92
N THR A 5 -4.78 15.73 -0.03
CA THR A 5 -3.34 16.06 0.01
C THR A 5 -2.48 15.06 0.78
N GLY A 6 -3.05 14.21 1.65
CA GLY A 6 -2.25 13.34 2.51
C GLY A 6 -1.66 12.11 1.81
N LEU A 7 -2.53 11.28 1.23
CA LEU A 7 -2.17 9.99 0.60
C LEU A 7 -1.55 10.17 -0.79
N ALA A 8 -2.13 11.03 -1.63
CA ALA A 8 -1.65 11.27 -2.99
C ALA A 8 -0.23 11.85 -3.05
N ALA A 9 0.19 12.56 -1.99
CA ALA A 9 1.55 13.11 -1.86
C ALA A 9 2.58 12.08 -1.36
N ARG A 10 2.17 10.84 -1.02
CA ARG A 10 3.11 9.82 -0.56
C ARG A 10 3.76 9.16 -1.77
N ALA A 11 5.10 9.19 -1.81
CA ALA A 11 5.85 8.60 -2.92
C ALA A 11 5.56 7.10 -3.10
N TRP A 12 5.26 6.35 -2.04
CA TRP A 12 4.88 4.93 -2.10
C TRP A 12 3.43 4.67 -2.51
N PHE A 13 2.64 5.71 -2.77
CA PHE A 13 1.27 5.58 -3.29
C PHE A 13 1.29 5.73 -4.82
N HIS A 14 0.88 4.67 -5.52
CA HIS A 14 0.97 4.56 -6.97
C HIS A 14 -0.36 4.87 -7.68
N GLY A 15 -1.43 5.15 -6.93
CA GLY A 15 -2.76 5.36 -7.53
C GLY A 15 -3.26 4.10 -8.22
N HIS A 16 -3.76 4.24 -9.44
CA HIS A 16 -4.24 3.12 -10.26
C HIS A 16 -3.06 2.33 -10.83
N LEU A 17 -2.64 1.30 -10.09
CA LEU A 17 -1.61 0.35 -10.49
C LEU A 17 -2.21 -1.07 -10.45
N PRO A 18 -2.25 -1.80 -11.58
CA PRO A 18 -2.70 -3.18 -11.61
C PRO A 18 -1.84 -4.10 -10.74
N ARG A 19 -2.43 -5.21 -10.28
CA ARG A 19 -1.69 -6.17 -9.44
C ARG A 19 -0.41 -6.67 -10.11
N ALA A 20 -0.52 -7.10 -11.36
CA ALA A 20 0.61 -7.68 -12.10
C ALA A 20 1.75 -6.67 -12.29
N GLU A 21 1.43 -5.40 -12.51
CA GLU A 21 2.42 -4.34 -12.63
C GLU A 21 3.12 -4.05 -11.29
N ALA A 22 2.36 -4.05 -10.19
CA ALA A 22 2.94 -3.96 -8.84
C ALA A 22 3.91 -5.11 -8.54
N GLU A 23 3.56 -6.34 -8.91
CA GLU A 23 4.44 -7.51 -8.79
C GLU A 23 5.70 -7.34 -9.66
N SER A 24 5.58 -6.82 -10.88
CA SER A 24 6.71 -6.53 -11.76
C SER A 24 7.68 -5.53 -11.13
N LEU A 25 7.17 -4.41 -10.63
CA LEU A 25 7.96 -3.37 -9.96
C LEU A 25 8.66 -3.87 -8.69
N LEU A 26 7.99 -4.73 -7.92
CA LEU A 26 8.53 -5.28 -6.67
C LEU A 26 9.48 -6.46 -6.88
N ARG A 27 9.53 -7.06 -8.08
CA ARG A 27 10.27 -8.30 -8.35
C ARG A 27 11.78 -8.16 -8.12
N SER A 28 12.36 -7.04 -8.55
CA SER A 28 13.78 -6.73 -8.39
C SER A 28 14.09 -6.04 -7.05
N ALA A 29 13.08 -5.74 -6.23
CA ALA A 29 13.25 -5.07 -4.95
C ALA A 29 13.57 -6.07 -3.83
N PRO A 30 14.28 -5.66 -2.77
CA PRO A 30 14.58 -6.54 -1.63
C PRO A 30 13.30 -6.94 -0.85
N PRO A 31 13.30 -8.08 -0.14
CA PRO A 31 12.20 -8.46 0.75
C PRO A 31 11.88 -7.37 1.78
N GLY A 32 10.58 -7.15 2.02
CA GLY A 32 10.06 -6.05 2.83
C GLY A 32 9.84 -4.76 2.02
N SER A 33 10.10 -4.76 0.71
CA SER A 33 9.69 -3.66 -0.17
C SER A 33 8.19 -3.63 -0.36
N PHE A 34 7.59 -2.45 -0.43
CA PHE A 34 6.14 -2.32 -0.52
C PHE A 34 5.68 -1.09 -1.28
N LEU A 35 4.43 -1.12 -1.75
CA LEU A 35 3.73 0.03 -2.30
C LEU A 35 2.23 -0.07 -1.99
N VAL A 36 1.53 1.07 -2.06
CA VAL A 36 0.07 1.13 -1.95
C VAL A 36 -0.52 1.56 -3.30
N ARG A 37 -1.58 0.86 -3.72
CA ARG A 37 -2.32 1.10 -4.95
C ARG A 37 -3.82 1.14 -4.67
N THR A 38 -4.61 1.71 -5.57
CA THR A 38 -6.07 1.57 -5.53
C THR A 38 -6.47 0.13 -5.84
N SER A 39 -7.54 -0.37 -5.24
CA SER A 39 -8.03 -1.72 -5.51
C SER A 39 -8.70 -1.80 -6.89
N GLU A 40 -8.32 -2.79 -7.71
CA GLU A 40 -8.91 -3.03 -9.03
C GLU A 40 -10.39 -3.41 -8.95
N THR A 41 -10.77 -4.12 -7.89
CA THR A 41 -12.11 -4.70 -7.72
C THR A 41 -13.04 -3.86 -6.84
N SER A 42 -12.54 -2.77 -6.23
CA SER A 42 -13.33 -1.98 -5.28
C SER A 42 -12.87 -0.52 -5.30
N LYS A 43 -13.70 0.35 -5.87
CA LYS A 43 -13.41 1.78 -6.05
C LYS A 43 -13.14 2.53 -4.74
N ALA A 44 -13.59 2.00 -3.60
CA ALA A 44 -13.42 2.61 -2.27
C ALA A 44 -12.34 1.91 -1.40
N ALA A 45 -11.56 0.98 -1.97
CA ALA A 45 -10.53 0.26 -1.24
C ALA A 45 -9.14 0.49 -1.84
N PHE A 46 -8.12 0.33 -1.00
CA PHE A 46 -6.72 0.29 -1.42
C PHE A 46 -6.17 -1.12 -1.28
N SER A 47 -5.01 -1.35 -1.86
CA SER A 47 -4.25 -2.59 -1.70
C SER A 47 -2.81 -2.26 -1.33
N LEU A 48 -2.32 -2.89 -0.27
CA LEU A 48 -0.91 -2.91 0.11
C LEU A 48 -0.25 -4.11 -0.57
N SER A 49 0.72 -3.87 -1.44
CA SER A 49 1.47 -4.91 -2.14
C SER A 49 2.90 -4.97 -1.59
N ILE A 50 3.36 -6.15 -1.21
CA ILE A 50 4.60 -6.35 -0.45
C ILE A 50 5.44 -7.45 -1.10
N ARG A 51 6.73 -7.20 -1.31
CA ARG A 51 7.72 -8.19 -1.69
C ARG A 51 8.12 -9.02 -0.48
N ARG A 52 7.94 -10.35 -0.55
CA ARG A 52 8.49 -11.31 0.40
C ARG A 52 9.64 -12.07 -0.23
N ASP A 53 10.26 -12.99 0.52
CA ASP A 53 11.43 -13.73 0.06
C ASP A 53 11.15 -14.54 -1.22
N ARG A 54 9.97 -15.16 -1.33
CA ARG A 54 9.63 -16.07 -2.43
C ARG A 54 8.47 -15.61 -3.29
N ASP A 55 7.59 -14.79 -2.76
CA ASP A 55 6.32 -14.41 -3.39
C ASP A 55 5.99 -12.92 -3.16
N PHE A 56 4.74 -12.56 -3.46
CA PHE A 56 4.17 -11.25 -3.23
C PHE A 56 2.92 -11.38 -2.36
N LEU A 57 2.79 -10.50 -1.37
CA LEU A 57 1.62 -10.44 -0.51
C LEU A 57 0.80 -9.19 -0.87
N HIS A 58 -0.49 -9.39 -1.12
CA HIS A 58 -1.43 -8.30 -1.41
C HIS A 58 -2.52 -8.30 -0.36
N MET A 59 -2.59 -7.22 0.42
CA MET A 59 -3.57 -7.07 1.49
C MET A 59 -4.54 -5.94 1.17
N LYS A 60 -5.83 -6.21 1.34
CA LYS A 60 -6.88 -5.22 1.16
C LYS A 60 -6.84 -4.22 2.32
N ILE A 61 -6.93 -2.94 1.99
CA ILE A 61 -7.20 -1.86 2.94
C ILE A 61 -8.61 -1.38 2.66
N SER A 62 -9.52 -1.59 3.60
CA SER A 62 -10.92 -1.16 3.51
C SER A 62 -11.20 0.00 4.46
N TYR A 63 -12.05 0.92 4.02
CA TYR A 63 -12.65 1.92 4.90
C TYR A 63 -13.91 1.34 5.53
N ASP A 64 -14.01 1.39 6.85
CA ASP A 64 -15.22 1.07 7.59
C ASP A 64 -15.98 2.37 7.93
N PRO A 65 -17.17 2.60 7.35
CA PRO A 65 -17.94 3.81 7.60
C PRO A 65 -18.51 3.89 9.02
N LYS A 66 -18.60 2.77 9.76
CA LYS A 66 -19.12 2.78 11.14
C LYS A 66 -18.11 3.33 12.13
N SER A 67 -16.84 2.97 11.96
CA SER A 67 -15.72 3.44 12.79
C SER A 67 -14.97 4.62 12.19
N GLU A 68 -15.37 5.08 10.99
CA GLU A 68 -14.70 6.12 10.20
C GLU A 68 -13.19 5.89 10.06
N ALA A 69 -12.79 4.62 9.90
CA ALA A 69 -11.40 4.19 9.95
C ALA A 69 -11.01 3.22 8.83
N PHE A 70 -9.70 3.11 8.60
CA PHE A 70 -9.09 2.16 7.68
C PHE A 70 -8.64 0.90 8.40
N ILE A 71 -8.98 -0.26 7.83
CA ILE A 71 -8.61 -1.59 8.33
C ILE A 71 -7.75 -2.30 7.26
N LEU A 72 -6.65 -2.92 7.68
CA LEU A 72 -5.80 -3.76 6.82
C LEU A 72 -6.11 -5.25 7.02
N GLY A 73 -6.74 -5.88 6.03
CA GLY A 73 -7.23 -7.26 6.17
C GLY A 73 -8.27 -7.38 7.27
N GLU A 74 -8.26 -8.49 8.02
CA GLU A 74 -9.31 -8.84 8.98
C GLU A 74 -8.90 -8.62 10.46
N TYR A 75 -7.59 -8.63 10.76
CA TYR A 75 -7.08 -8.59 12.15
C TYR A 75 -6.36 -7.29 12.52
N SER A 76 -6.38 -6.31 11.62
CA SER A 76 -5.78 -5.01 11.88
C SER A 76 -6.68 -4.20 12.80
N GLN A 77 -6.08 -3.51 13.76
CA GLN A 77 -6.73 -2.39 14.44
C GLN A 77 -7.14 -1.28 13.44
N PRO A 78 -8.13 -0.44 13.78
CA PRO A 78 -8.52 0.71 12.97
C PRO A 78 -7.45 1.80 12.98
N TYR A 79 -7.30 2.47 11.83
CA TYR A 79 -6.45 3.63 11.68
C TYR A 79 -7.20 4.81 11.06
N PRO A 80 -6.96 6.05 11.50
CA PRO A 80 -7.63 7.21 10.94
C PRO A 80 -7.24 7.50 9.48
N THR A 81 -6.01 7.13 9.07
CA THR A 81 -5.56 7.30 7.68
C THR A 81 -4.62 6.18 7.23
N VAL A 82 -4.58 5.91 5.92
CA VAL A 82 -3.64 4.94 5.32
C VAL A 82 -2.16 5.26 5.60
N PRO A 83 -1.69 6.52 5.53
CA PRO A 83 -0.31 6.84 5.90
C PRO A 83 0.05 6.48 7.35
N ILE A 84 -0.87 6.69 8.31
CA ILE A 84 -0.64 6.32 9.72
C ILE A 84 -0.58 4.80 9.86
N MET A 85 -1.46 4.07 9.19
CA MET A 85 -1.43 2.60 9.12
C MET A 85 -0.09 2.08 8.57
N VAL A 86 0.36 2.60 7.42
CA VAL A 86 1.65 2.21 6.83
C VAL A 86 2.78 2.51 7.80
N HIS A 87 2.80 3.71 8.38
CA HIS A 87 3.81 4.11 9.35
C HIS A 87 3.87 3.17 10.56
N HIS A 88 2.73 2.70 11.06
CA HIS A 88 2.69 1.72 12.13
C HIS A 88 3.42 0.42 11.74
N TYR A 89 3.13 -0.14 10.55
CA TYR A 89 3.75 -1.39 10.08
C TYR A 89 5.17 -1.24 9.51
N THR A 90 5.71 0.00 9.46
CA THR A 90 7.15 0.21 9.27
C THR A 90 7.95 -0.06 10.55
N ARG A 91 7.29 -0.01 11.72
CA ARG A 91 7.91 -0.24 13.03
C ARG A 91 7.42 -1.50 13.73
N ASN A 92 6.25 -2.00 13.37
CA ASN A 92 5.63 -3.17 13.96
C ASN A 92 5.46 -4.26 12.91
N LEU A 93 5.67 -5.51 13.30
CA LEU A 93 5.47 -6.64 12.41
C LEU A 93 4.00 -6.75 12.02
N LEU A 94 3.73 -6.73 10.72
CA LEU A 94 2.43 -7.01 10.14
C LEU A 94 2.15 -8.51 10.26
N PRO A 95 1.16 -8.93 11.07
CA PRO A 95 0.79 -10.33 11.17
C PRO A 95 0.16 -10.79 9.85
N VAL A 96 0.64 -11.93 9.34
CA VAL A 96 0.12 -12.55 8.12
C VAL A 96 -0.26 -13.99 8.47
N ARG A 97 -1.51 -14.37 8.20
CA ARG A 97 -2.01 -15.72 8.52
C ARG A 97 -1.18 -16.79 7.83
N GLY A 98 -0.83 -17.83 8.58
CA GLY A 98 -0.15 -19.03 8.08
C GLY A 98 1.28 -18.82 7.61
N THR A 99 1.89 -17.65 7.82
CA THR A 99 3.25 -17.36 7.34
C THR A 99 4.01 -16.42 8.28
N LYS A 100 5.33 -16.26 8.07
CA LYS A 100 6.17 -15.35 8.86
C LYS A 100 5.65 -13.90 8.76
N PRO A 101 5.52 -13.16 9.88
CA PRO A 101 5.17 -11.74 9.87
C PRO A 101 6.13 -10.92 9.03
N VAL A 102 5.64 -9.81 8.47
CA VAL A 102 6.40 -8.97 7.53
C VAL A 102 6.57 -7.57 8.11
N LEU A 103 7.71 -6.92 7.85
CA LEU A 103 7.92 -5.52 8.18
C LEU A 103 7.94 -4.70 6.89
N LEU A 104 7.26 -3.55 6.87
CA LEU A 104 7.30 -2.62 5.74
C LEU A 104 8.61 -1.82 5.80
N ARG A 105 9.65 -2.32 5.13
CA ARG A 105 11.02 -1.77 5.25
C ARG A 105 11.34 -0.75 4.18
N TYR A 106 11.01 -1.06 2.93
CA TYR A 106 11.50 -0.29 1.79
C TYR A 106 10.33 0.24 0.96
N PRO A 107 9.89 1.50 1.16
CA PRO A 107 8.83 2.08 0.35
C PRO A 107 9.31 2.17 -1.10
N LEU A 108 8.65 1.47 -2.01
CA LEU A 108 8.91 1.60 -3.43
C LEU A 108 8.22 2.86 -3.94
N CYS A 109 9.02 3.90 -4.12
CA CYS A 109 8.52 5.19 -4.57
C CYS A 109 8.12 5.12 -6.05
N ARG A 110 6.98 5.72 -6.40
CA ARG A 110 6.58 5.97 -7.78
C ARG A 110 7.70 6.78 -8.43
N ALA A 111 8.29 6.25 -9.49
CA ALA A 111 9.13 7.05 -10.36
C ALA A 111 8.24 8.16 -10.93
N ILE A 112 8.51 9.42 -10.56
CA ILE A 112 7.94 10.54 -11.30
C ILE A 112 8.64 10.47 -12.64
N SER A 113 7.95 9.96 -13.66
CA SER A 113 8.48 10.04 -15.02
C SER A 113 8.74 11.51 -15.32
N PRO A 114 9.97 11.93 -15.66
CA PRO A 114 10.23 13.30 -16.08
C PRO A 114 9.42 13.65 -17.34
N PHE A 115 8.91 12.66 -18.07
CA PHE A 115 8.01 12.82 -19.21
C PHE A 115 6.56 13.16 -18.84
N ALA A 116 6.14 12.99 -17.58
CA ALA A 116 4.78 13.34 -17.15
C ALA A 116 4.54 14.87 -17.05
N LEU A 117 5.57 15.69 -17.28
CA LEU A 117 5.47 17.15 -17.41
C LEU A 117 5.36 17.62 -18.87
N GLN A 118 5.21 16.70 -19.83
CA GLN A 118 5.08 17.01 -21.25
C GLN A 118 3.81 16.37 -21.82
N THR A 119 2.66 16.96 -21.49
CA THR A 119 1.50 16.90 -22.38
C THR A 119 1.06 18.34 -22.63
N PRO A 120 0.92 18.77 -23.90
CA PRO A 120 0.51 20.13 -24.27
C PRO A 120 -0.90 20.47 -23.77
#